data_AF-A0A7C4VML4-F1
#
_entry.id   AF-A0A7C4VML4-F1
#
_cell.length_a   1.000
_cell.length_b   1.000
_cell.length_c   1.000
_cell.angle_alpha   90.00
_cell.angle_beta   90.00
_cell.angle_gamma   90.00
#
_symmetry.space_group_name_H-M   'P 1'
#
loop_
_entity.id
_entity.type
_entity.pdbx_description
1 polymer ?
#
loop_
_entity_poly.entity_id
_entity_poly.type
_entity_poly.pdbx_seq_one_letter_code
_entity_poly.pdbx_strand_id
1 'polypeptide(L)'
;MSSLKHGMIKRSSKYELALWYSSKAKNHLREGINLFQGFRYPECISAFGASIEFSLKAICAFLGADYKWEHDVSKPLIHLSVKFPKYSRELSRAAFISSRWIGANQQTRLLATYGNQDAAIPATKFIGREDVELIKNDAEEVCKLMHLFETKQKFEIPRKIGILNGYVDERDPTEKPCSRYYYTEFKIQDWENRLLQFSASNGKKYLVEKIPISSVGNEYAVIINPFGEVYPERDIKQRFAFNRLKEYIEDGGVLVNVAGFPFFYAWDVFKGAEEPVIDEKTLVPQSVRVEGEKLYISRFITLLNFAGSLSWRDLGIVTTSDTPQMSGPNQLDVYQEKEDQDIIGDITNLGGQNKVFEFRAVRRDETKDAVPLLRAKRPDFGEVYPIAAIKRGFGYLLVGGMYTKTSSEFEKLTVTIDRFCDWIFESYN
;
A
#
# COMPACT_ATOMS: atom_id res chain seq x y z
N MET A 1 -36.39 -12.28 -9.12
CA MET A 1 -34.99 -11.86 -8.87
C MET A 1 -34.08 -12.59 -9.85
N SER A 2 -33.92 -12.02 -11.03
CA SER A 2 -33.06 -12.55 -12.10
C SER A 2 -31.65 -12.04 -11.86
N SER A 3 -30.71 -12.95 -11.55
CA SER A 3 -29.30 -12.60 -11.39
C SER A 3 -28.76 -12.17 -12.76
N LEU A 4 -28.63 -10.87 -12.97
CA LEU A 4 -27.80 -10.30 -14.02
C LEU A 4 -26.36 -10.78 -13.77
N LYS A 5 -25.99 -11.93 -14.32
CA LYS A 5 -24.60 -12.33 -14.54
C LYS A 5 -24.02 -11.33 -15.55
N HIS A 6 -23.65 -10.15 -15.08
CA HIS A 6 -22.77 -9.26 -15.81
C HIS A 6 -21.52 -10.10 -16.10
N GLY A 7 -21.29 -10.40 -17.39
CA GLY A 7 -20.07 -11.07 -17.82
C GLY A 7 -18.91 -10.18 -17.41
N MET A 8 -18.25 -10.52 -16.30
CA MET A 8 -16.96 -9.94 -15.96
C MET A 8 -16.06 -10.20 -17.17
N ILE A 9 -15.50 -9.12 -17.73
CA ILE A 9 -14.47 -9.22 -18.76
C ILE A 9 -13.34 -10.00 -18.10
N LYS A 10 -13.26 -11.30 -18.41
CA LYS A 10 -12.26 -12.18 -17.83
C LYS A 10 -10.92 -11.69 -18.36
N ARG A 11 -10.07 -11.16 -17.46
CA ARG A 11 -8.71 -10.78 -17.82
C ARG A 11 -8.00 -12.01 -18.41
N SER A 12 -7.12 -11.78 -19.38
CA SER A 12 -6.41 -12.89 -20.03
C SER A 12 -5.58 -13.66 -19.00
N SER A 13 -5.42 -14.97 -19.18
CA SER A 13 -4.53 -15.78 -18.32
C SER A 13 -3.09 -15.26 -18.30
N LYS A 14 -2.65 -14.62 -19.40
CA LYS A 14 -1.35 -13.95 -19.48
C LYS A 14 -1.23 -12.77 -18.51
N TYR A 15 -2.31 -12.02 -18.32
CA TYR A 15 -2.33 -10.90 -17.38
C TYR A 15 -2.28 -11.39 -15.93
N GLU A 16 -3.04 -12.43 -15.57
CA GLU A 16 -2.98 -13.04 -14.24
C GLU A 16 -1.56 -13.56 -13.93
N LEU A 17 -0.93 -14.22 -14.91
CA LEU A 17 0.46 -14.65 -14.82
C LEU A 17 1.44 -13.47 -14.66
N ALA A 18 1.24 -12.38 -15.40
CA ALA A 18 2.06 -11.17 -15.30
C ALA A 18 1.98 -10.54 -13.90
N LEU A 19 0.78 -10.45 -13.32
CA LEU A 19 0.58 -9.98 -11.95
C LEU A 19 1.26 -10.89 -10.92
N TRP A 20 1.18 -12.21 -11.11
CA TRP A 20 1.86 -13.16 -10.22
C TRP A 20 3.38 -12.98 -10.26
N TYR A 21 3.97 -12.86 -11.46
CA TYR A 21 5.39 -12.57 -11.61
C TYR A 21 5.77 -11.21 -11.00
N SER A 22 4.95 -10.17 -11.19
CA SER A 22 5.20 -8.85 -10.60
C SER A 22 5.24 -8.90 -9.07
N SER A 23 4.26 -9.58 -8.44
CA SER A 23 4.24 -9.75 -6.99
C SER A 23 5.47 -10.51 -6.49
N LYS A 24 5.87 -11.59 -7.18
CA LYS A 24 7.10 -12.33 -6.86
C LYS A 24 8.35 -11.46 -6.95
N ALA A 25 8.46 -10.66 -8.00
CA ALA A 25 9.60 -9.79 -8.21
C ALA A 25 9.76 -8.77 -7.07
N LYS A 26 8.68 -8.09 -6.68
CA LYS A 26 8.70 -7.10 -5.60
C LYS A 26 8.97 -7.72 -4.24
N ASN A 27 8.45 -8.93 -4.00
CA ASN A 27 8.78 -9.68 -2.79
C ASN A 27 10.29 -9.97 -2.70
N HIS A 28 10.89 -10.47 -3.77
CA HIS A 28 12.34 -10.72 -3.81
C HIS A 28 13.18 -9.43 -3.76
N LEU A 29 12.68 -8.32 -4.30
CA LEU A 29 13.33 -7.01 -4.14
C LEU A 29 13.38 -6.60 -2.66
N ARG A 30 12.25 -6.70 -1.94
CA ARG A 30 12.19 -6.40 -0.50
C ARG A 30 13.10 -7.33 0.31
N GLU A 31 13.05 -8.63 0.02
CA GLU A 31 13.94 -9.61 0.63
C GLU A 31 15.41 -9.24 0.43
N GLY A 32 15.81 -8.91 -0.80
CA GLY A 32 17.17 -8.47 -1.11
C GLY A 32 17.57 -7.18 -0.37
N ILE A 33 16.67 -6.20 -0.26
CA ILE A 33 16.91 -4.97 0.51
C ILE A 33 17.13 -5.27 1.99
N ASN A 34 16.30 -6.14 2.58
CA ASN A 34 16.42 -6.54 3.98
C ASN A 34 17.74 -7.30 4.24
N LEU A 35 18.11 -8.23 3.35
CA LEU A 35 19.39 -8.94 3.41
C LEU A 35 20.58 -7.96 3.29
N PHE A 36 20.49 -6.97 2.40
CA PHE A 36 21.53 -5.97 2.20
C PHE A 36 21.74 -5.11 3.45
N GLN A 37 20.64 -4.66 4.08
CA GLN A 37 20.67 -3.93 5.35
C GLN A 37 21.21 -4.79 6.51
N GLY A 38 20.96 -6.09 6.47
CA GLY A 38 21.50 -7.08 7.41
C GLY A 38 22.92 -7.55 7.10
N PHE A 39 23.63 -6.93 6.15
CA PHE A 39 25.00 -7.28 5.75
C PHE A 39 25.16 -8.71 5.20
N ARG A 40 24.08 -9.30 4.67
CA ARG A 40 24.05 -10.66 4.08
C ARG A 40 24.26 -10.61 2.57
N TYR A 41 25.45 -10.18 2.16
CA TYR A 41 25.75 -9.84 0.76
C TYR A 41 25.66 -11.02 -0.23
N PRO A 42 26.17 -12.23 0.07
CA PRO A 42 26.02 -13.36 -0.85
C PRO A 42 24.55 -13.69 -1.16
N GLU A 43 23.68 -13.69 -0.15
CA GLU A 43 22.26 -14.00 -0.31
C GLU A 43 21.52 -12.93 -1.12
N CYS A 44 21.99 -11.68 -1.10
CA CYS A 44 21.43 -10.61 -1.92
C CYS A 44 21.52 -10.91 -3.42
N ILE A 45 22.58 -11.59 -3.89
CA ILE A 45 22.75 -11.93 -5.32
C ILE A 45 21.58 -12.79 -5.80
N SER A 46 21.17 -13.77 -5.00
CA SER A 46 20.04 -14.66 -5.32
C SER A 46 18.71 -13.91 -5.27
N ALA A 47 18.47 -13.11 -4.23
CA ALA A 47 17.22 -12.36 -4.08
C ALA A 47 17.05 -11.31 -5.21
N PHE A 48 18.06 -10.46 -5.45
CA PHE A 48 18.01 -9.48 -6.54
C PHE A 48 18.00 -10.13 -7.92
N GLY A 49 18.73 -11.23 -8.11
CA GLY A 49 18.68 -12.02 -9.34
C GLY A 49 17.29 -12.58 -9.64
N ALA A 50 16.58 -13.09 -8.62
CA ALA A 50 15.20 -13.54 -8.74
C ALA A 50 14.23 -12.37 -9.01
N SER A 51 14.43 -11.22 -8.35
CA SER A 51 13.67 -9.99 -8.63
C SER A 51 13.79 -9.58 -10.09
N ILE A 52 15.02 -9.52 -10.63
CA ILE A 52 15.27 -9.20 -12.05
C ILE A 52 14.54 -10.20 -12.95
N GLU A 53 14.73 -11.49 -12.73
CA GLU A 53 14.12 -12.54 -13.56
C GLU A 53 12.60 -12.39 -13.63
N PHE A 54 11.94 -12.29 -12.48
CA PHE A 54 10.49 -12.21 -12.41
C PHE A 54 9.96 -10.88 -12.95
N SER A 55 10.65 -9.76 -12.73
CA SER A 55 10.23 -8.48 -13.31
C SER A 55 10.28 -8.49 -14.83
N LEU A 56 11.34 -9.04 -15.43
CA LEU A 56 11.48 -9.11 -16.88
C LEU A 56 10.43 -10.04 -17.49
N LYS A 57 10.17 -11.19 -16.85
CA LYS A 57 9.09 -12.11 -17.22
C LYS A 57 7.71 -11.45 -17.13
N ALA A 58 7.47 -10.63 -16.11
CA ALA A 58 6.26 -9.83 -15.98
C ALA A 58 6.13 -8.80 -17.11
N ILE A 59 7.20 -8.06 -17.44
CA ILE A 59 7.23 -7.11 -18.57
C ILE A 59 6.87 -7.81 -19.87
N CYS A 60 7.52 -8.95 -20.17
CA CYS A 60 7.21 -9.74 -21.36
C CYS A 60 5.75 -10.18 -21.39
N ALA A 61 5.21 -10.65 -20.26
CA ALA A 61 3.83 -11.09 -20.16
C ALA A 61 2.81 -9.93 -20.33
N PHE A 62 3.04 -8.76 -19.70
CA PHE A 62 2.20 -7.58 -19.88
C PHE A 62 2.19 -7.08 -21.33
N LEU A 63 3.34 -7.13 -22.01
CA LEU A 63 3.48 -6.71 -23.40
C LEU A 63 3.13 -7.82 -24.42
N GLY A 64 2.65 -8.96 -23.95
CA GLY A 64 2.19 -10.07 -24.77
C GLY A 64 3.29 -10.80 -25.55
N ALA A 65 4.56 -10.66 -25.14
CA ALA A 65 5.66 -11.44 -25.71
C ALA A 65 5.57 -12.90 -25.29
N ASP A 66 5.94 -13.79 -26.21
CA ASP A 66 6.12 -15.21 -25.93
C ASP A 66 7.57 -15.47 -25.54
N TYR A 67 7.79 -16.23 -24.47
CA TYR A 67 9.10 -16.67 -24.03
C TYR A 67 8.97 -18.09 -23.50
N LYS A 68 9.70 -19.01 -24.11
CA LYS A 68 9.52 -20.46 -23.93
C LYS A 68 10.23 -20.96 -22.67
N TRP A 69 9.64 -20.84 -21.49
CA TRP A 69 10.22 -21.34 -20.22
C TRP A 69 11.68 -20.91 -19.91
N GLU A 70 12.25 -20.01 -20.71
CA GLU A 70 13.62 -19.53 -20.59
C GLU A 70 13.72 -18.62 -19.36
N HIS A 71 14.84 -18.74 -18.64
CA HIS A 71 15.16 -17.83 -17.55
C HIS A 71 15.62 -16.47 -18.09
N ASP A 72 16.54 -16.46 -19.07
CA ASP A 72 16.97 -15.25 -19.76
C ASP A 72 15.95 -14.85 -20.84
N VAL A 73 15.36 -13.67 -20.68
CA VAL A 73 14.38 -13.10 -21.61
C VAL A 73 14.95 -11.91 -22.40
N SER A 74 16.28 -11.85 -22.59
CA SER A 74 16.95 -10.80 -23.35
C SER A 74 16.46 -10.69 -24.80
N LYS A 75 16.33 -11.82 -25.51
CA LYS A 75 15.82 -11.87 -26.91
C LYS A 75 14.41 -11.29 -27.08
N PRO A 76 13.38 -11.74 -26.33
CA PRO A 76 12.05 -11.15 -26.47
C PRO A 76 12.01 -9.67 -26.07
N LEU A 77 12.84 -9.22 -25.12
CA LEU A 77 12.94 -7.80 -24.77
C LEU A 77 13.53 -6.93 -25.89
N ILE A 78 14.54 -7.43 -26.62
CA ILE A 78 15.06 -6.76 -27.82
C ILE A 78 13.97 -6.66 -28.90
N HIS A 79 13.18 -7.72 -29.10
CA HIS A 79 12.06 -7.65 -30.03
C HIS A 79 11.00 -6.63 -29.60
N LEU A 80 10.68 -6.60 -28.31
CA LEU A 80 9.77 -5.62 -27.73
C LEU A 80 10.29 -4.18 -27.87
N SER A 81 11.59 -3.95 -27.76
CA SER A 81 12.18 -2.61 -27.90
C SER A 81 12.03 -2.02 -29.30
N VAL A 82 11.95 -2.88 -30.33
CA VAL A 82 11.62 -2.49 -31.71
C VAL A 82 10.11 -2.26 -31.86
N LYS A 83 9.30 -3.15 -31.28
CA LYS A 83 7.82 -3.07 -31.36
C LYS A 83 7.24 -1.86 -30.60
N PHE A 84 7.89 -1.42 -29.53
CA PHE A 84 7.45 -0.30 -28.69
C PHE A 84 8.52 0.82 -28.65
N PRO A 85 8.65 1.65 -29.71
CA PRO A 85 9.71 2.65 -29.82
C PRO A 85 9.77 3.65 -28.65
N LYS A 86 8.61 3.98 -28.06
CA LYS A 86 8.51 4.84 -26.87
C LYS A 86 9.33 4.34 -25.68
N TYR A 87 9.52 3.02 -25.57
CA TYR A 87 10.25 2.36 -24.48
C TYR A 87 11.51 1.64 -24.99
N SER A 88 12.00 1.99 -26.17
CA SER A 88 13.07 1.22 -26.84
C SER A 88 14.35 1.19 -26.01
N ARG A 89 14.71 2.33 -25.40
CA ARG A 89 15.92 2.46 -24.59
C ARG A 89 15.82 1.61 -23.32
N GLU A 90 14.70 1.72 -22.61
CA GLU A 90 14.42 1.02 -21.35
C GLU A 90 14.35 -0.49 -21.56
N LEU A 91 13.66 -0.95 -22.62
CA LEU A 91 13.55 -2.38 -22.94
C LEU A 91 14.89 -2.97 -23.41
N SER A 92 15.68 -2.22 -24.19
CA SER A 92 17.03 -2.65 -24.58
C SER A 92 17.96 -2.75 -23.37
N ARG A 93 17.85 -1.81 -22.44
CA ARG A 93 18.56 -1.83 -21.17
C ARG A 93 18.14 -3.02 -20.30
N ALA A 94 16.84 -3.29 -20.20
CA ALA A 94 16.31 -4.47 -19.53
C ALA A 94 16.82 -5.78 -20.16
N ALA A 95 16.93 -5.85 -21.49
CA ALA A 95 17.51 -6.99 -22.19
C ALA A 95 18.98 -7.23 -21.82
N PHE A 96 19.79 -6.16 -21.73
CA PHE A 96 21.17 -6.24 -21.28
C PHE A 96 21.27 -6.72 -19.83
N ILE A 97 20.42 -6.20 -18.93
CA ILE A 97 20.34 -6.65 -17.53
C ILE A 97 20.00 -8.15 -17.45
N SER A 98 19.04 -8.61 -18.25
CA SER A 98 18.65 -10.02 -18.38
C SER A 98 19.84 -10.90 -18.74
N SER A 99 20.55 -10.54 -19.83
CA SER A 99 21.68 -11.33 -20.32
C SER A 99 22.81 -11.40 -19.28
N ARG A 100 23.13 -10.27 -18.64
CA ARG A 100 24.19 -10.18 -17.62
C ARG A 100 23.92 -11.01 -16.38
N TRP A 101 22.72 -10.91 -15.79
CA TRP A 101 22.43 -11.51 -14.48
C TRP A 101 21.74 -12.86 -14.54
N ILE A 102 21.04 -13.16 -15.63
CA ILE A 102 20.27 -14.40 -15.78
C ILE A 102 20.96 -15.34 -16.77
N GLY A 103 21.34 -14.83 -17.95
CA GLY A 103 21.98 -15.63 -19.00
C GLY A 103 23.41 -16.06 -18.68
N ALA A 104 24.26 -15.11 -18.26
CA ALA A 104 25.69 -15.36 -18.05
C ALA A 104 26.05 -15.84 -16.63
N ASN A 105 25.12 -15.74 -15.67
CA ASN A 105 25.49 -15.69 -14.25
C ASN A 105 25.10 -16.90 -13.39
N GLN A 106 24.83 -18.06 -14.00
CA GLN A 106 24.54 -19.27 -13.26
C GLN A 106 25.68 -19.63 -12.28
N GLN A 107 26.93 -19.44 -12.71
CA GLN A 107 28.11 -19.67 -11.88
C GLN A 107 28.17 -18.72 -10.67
N THR A 108 27.87 -17.43 -10.84
CA THR A 108 27.86 -16.48 -9.72
C THR A 108 26.75 -16.78 -8.74
N ARG A 109 25.57 -17.23 -9.18
CA ARG A 109 24.51 -17.71 -8.27
C ARG A 109 24.99 -18.92 -7.44
N LEU A 110 25.70 -19.86 -8.07
CA LEU A 110 26.29 -21.01 -7.38
C LEU A 110 27.37 -20.58 -6.38
N LEU A 111 28.30 -19.71 -6.79
CA LEU A 111 29.35 -19.18 -5.92
C LEU A 111 28.78 -18.36 -4.76
N ALA A 112 27.71 -17.60 -4.98
CA ALA A 112 27.04 -16.84 -3.93
C ALA A 112 26.35 -17.75 -2.91
N THR A 113 25.77 -18.86 -3.37
CA THR A 113 25.06 -19.81 -2.51
C THR A 113 26.00 -20.73 -1.74
N TYR A 114 27.04 -21.24 -2.40
CA TYR A 114 27.86 -22.34 -1.88
C TYR A 114 29.33 -21.96 -1.61
N GLY A 115 29.75 -20.75 -1.97
CA GLY A 115 31.16 -20.38 -2.00
C GLY A 115 31.92 -21.11 -3.11
N ASN A 116 33.25 -20.98 -3.10
CA ASN A 116 34.13 -21.82 -3.92
C ASN A 116 34.46 -23.09 -3.13
N GLN A 117 33.72 -24.17 -3.42
CA GLN A 117 33.84 -25.44 -2.72
C GLN A 117 35.20 -26.10 -2.95
N ASP A 118 35.74 -26.01 -4.17
CA ASP A 118 37.05 -26.59 -4.52
C ASP A 118 38.19 -25.93 -3.73
N ALA A 119 38.11 -24.61 -3.52
CA ALA A 119 39.08 -23.86 -2.74
C ALA A 119 38.77 -23.79 -1.23
N ALA A 120 37.64 -24.37 -0.79
CA ALA A 120 37.10 -24.22 0.57
C ALA A 120 36.96 -22.75 1.03
N ILE A 121 36.59 -21.84 0.11
CA ILE A 121 36.42 -20.41 0.40
C ILE A 121 34.92 -20.07 0.45
N PRO A 122 34.38 -19.59 1.60
CA PRO A 122 32.97 -19.19 1.67
C PRO A 122 32.70 -17.90 0.89
N ALA A 123 31.47 -17.74 0.40
CA ALA A 123 31.06 -16.60 -0.42
C ALA A 123 31.32 -15.23 0.23
N THR A 124 31.19 -15.14 1.56
CA THR A 124 31.44 -13.92 2.34
C THR A 124 32.88 -13.41 2.27
N LYS A 125 33.83 -14.17 1.73
CA LYS A 125 35.22 -13.75 1.55
C LYS A 125 35.47 -12.99 0.24
N PHE A 126 34.57 -13.11 -0.73
CA PHE A 126 34.78 -12.53 -2.07
C PHE A 126 33.53 -11.86 -2.66
N ILE A 127 32.40 -11.87 -1.95
CA ILE A 127 31.22 -11.07 -2.27
C ILE A 127 31.02 -10.05 -1.15
N GLY A 128 31.39 -8.81 -1.43
CA GLY A 128 31.23 -7.66 -0.57
C GLY A 128 30.04 -6.79 -0.96
N ARG A 129 29.94 -5.64 -0.29
CA ARG A 129 28.89 -4.66 -0.53
C ARG A 129 28.91 -4.13 -1.97
N GLU A 130 30.09 -3.75 -2.45
CA GLU A 130 30.29 -3.15 -3.78
C GLU A 130 29.82 -4.10 -4.90
N ASP A 131 30.07 -5.41 -4.74
CA ASP A 131 29.63 -6.44 -5.69
C ASP A 131 28.10 -6.53 -5.80
N VAL A 132 27.40 -6.27 -4.68
CA VAL A 132 25.93 -6.36 -4.60
C VAL A 132 25.25 -5.06 -5.03
N GLU A 133 25.89 -3.91 -4.87
CA GLU A 133 25.28 -2.62 -5.20
C GLU A 133 24.85 -2.53 -6.68
N LEU A 134 25.64 -3.12 -7.59
CA LEU A 134 25.29 -3.14 -9.01
C LEU A 134 24.00 -3.93 -9.28
N ILE A 135 23.90 -5.18 -8.81
CA ILE A 135 22.70 -6.01 -9.05
C ILE A 135 21.48 -5.44 -8.30
N LYS A 136 21.68 -4.83 -7.13
CA LYS A 136 20.62 -4.12 -6.41
C LYS A 136 20.05 -2.97 -7.26
N ASN A 137 20.92 -2.12 -7.81
CA ASN A 137 20.50 -1.00 -8.65
C ASN A 137 19.79 -1.47 -9.92
N ASP A 138 20.28 -2.53 -10.55
CA ASP A 138 19.61 -3.13 -11.72
C ASP A 138 18.25 -3.74 -11.38
N ALA A 139 18.12 -4.40 -10.22
CA ALA A 139 16.85 -4.94 -9.75
C ALA A 139 15.83 -3.83 -9.48
N GLU A 140 16.25 -2.73 -8.85
CA GLU A 140 15.41 -1.54 -8.64
C GLU A 140 15.00 -0.90 -9.98
N GLU A 141 15.93 -0.78 -10.94
CA GLU A 141 15.69 -0.22 -12.29
C GLU A 141 14.63 -1.03 -13.04
N VAL A 142 14.79 -2.35 -13.10
CA VAL A 142 13.86 -3.23 -13.81
C VAL A 142 12.52 -3.33 -13.08
N CYS A 143 12.50 -3.37 -11.74
CA CYS A 143 11.25 -3.34 -10.98
C CYS A 143 10.45 -2.05 -11.24
N LYS A 144 11.11 -0.89 -11.33
CA LYS A 144 10.46 0.38 -11.71
C LYS A 144 9.86 0.32 -13.10
N LEU A 145 10.59 -0.21 -14.08
CA LEU A 145 10.09 -0.38 -15.44
C LEU A 145 8.90 -1.35 -15.52
N MET A 146 8.98 -2.48 -14.80
CA MET A 146 7.87 -3.42 -14.68
C MET A 146 6.63 -2.76 -14.05
N HIS A 147 6.82 -2.01 -12.96
CA HIS A 147 5.73 -1.32 -12.28
C HIS A 147 5.04 -0.29 -13.20
N LEU A 148 5.78 0.41 -14.07
CA LEU A 148 5.19 1.27 -15.10
C LEU A 148 4.17 0.53 -15.97
N PHE A 149 4.52 -0.66 -16.48
CA PHE A 149 3.61 -1.45 -17.32
C PHE A 149 2.43 -2.01 -16.53
N GLU A 150 2.67 -2.47 -15.30
CA GLU A 150 1.60 -2.93 -14.41
C GLU A 150 0.61 -1.81 -14.11
N THR A 151 1.08 -0.62 -13.75
CA THR A 151 0.22 0.52 -13.42
C THR A 151 -0.66 0.93 -14.60
N LYS A 152 -0.10 0.98 -15.82
CA LYS A 152 -0.90 1.23 -17.03
C LYS A 152 -2.05 0.25 -17.18
N GLN A 153 -1.79 -1.04 -17.01
CA GLN A 153 -2.81 -2.09 -17.16
C GLN A 153 -3.80 -2.12 -15.98
N LYS A 154 -3.30 -1.88 -14.76
CA LYS A 154 -4.08 -1.92 -13.52
C LYS A 154 -5.08 -0.76 -13.43
N PHE A 155 -4.68 0.42 -13.89
CA PHE A 155 -5.49 1.63 -13.91
C PHE A 155 -6.19 1.89 -15.25
N GLU A 156 -6.13 0.94 -16.20
CA GLU A 156 -6.98 0.96 -17.39
C GLU A 156 -8.46 0.78 -17.00
N ILE A 157 -9.34 1.48 -17.71
CA ILE A 157 -10.79 1.44 -17.45
C ILE A 157 -11.39 0.17 -18.10
N PRO A 158 -12.25 -0.59 -17.39
CA PRO A 158 -12.74 -0.32 -16.04
C PRO A 158 -11.77 -0.75 -14.94
N ARG A 159 -11.54 0.13 -13.96
CA ARG A 159 -10.60 -0.11 -12.85
C ARG A 159 -11.23 -0.99 -11.79
N LYS A 160 -10.49 -1.99 -11.29
CA LYS A 160 -10.98 -2.88 -10.24
C LYS A 160 -10.79 -2.24 -8.85
N ILE A 161 -11.86 -2.06 -8.08
CA ILE A 161 -11.84 -1.54 -6.71
C ILE A 161 -12.35 -2.60 -5.74
N GLY A 162 -11.56 -2.87 -4.70
CA GLY A 162 -11.96 -3.71 -3.57
C GLY A 162 -12.44 -2.85 -2.39
N ILE A 163 -13.55 -3.20 -1.77
CA ILE A 163 -13.99 -2.62 -0.49
C ILE A 163 -13.89 -3.72 0.55
N LEU A 164 -13.10 -3.51 1.61
CA LEU A 164 -12.96 -4.51 2.67
C LEU A 164 -14.32 -4.80 3.30
N ASN A 165 -14.68 -6.08 3.36
CA ASN A 165 -15.99 -6.55 3.83
C ASN A 165 -16.04 -6.87 5.33
N GLY A 166 -14.89 -6.75 6.02
CA GLY A 166 -14.76 -6.99 7.45
C GLY A 166 -14.32 -8.41 7.82
N TYR A 167 -14.13 -9.31 6.86
CA TYR A 167 -13.54 -10.63 7.08
C TYR A 167 -12.05 -10.65 6.77
N VAL A 168 -11.32 -11.56 7.43
CA VAL A 168 -9.98 -11.95 6.99
C VAL A 168 -10.08 -13.05 5.94
N ASP A 169 -10.87 -14.11 6.16
CA ASP A 169 -11.24 -15.13 5.17
C ASP A 169 -12.74 -15.45 5.29
N GLU A 170 -13.53 -15.01 4.32
CA GLU A 170 -14.99 -15.20 4.33
C GLU A 170 -15.44 -16.67 4.27
N ARG A 171 -14.52 -17.59 3.94
CA ARG A 171 -14.79 -19.03 3.92
C ARG A 171 -14.68 -19.67 5.29
N ASP A 172 -14.09 -18.98 6.27
CA ASP A 172 -14.01 -19.44 7.65
C ASP A 172 -15.30 -19.05 8.40
N PRO A 173 -16.18 -20.01 8.73
CA PRO A 173 -17.45 -19.72 9.39
C PRO A 173 -17.28 -19.27 10.85
N THR A 174 -16.07 -19.34 11.42
CA THR A 174 -15.78 -18.92 12.79
C THR A 174 -15.45 -17.44 12.90
N GLU A 175 -15.17 -16.77 11.78
CA GLU A 175 -14.91 -15.34 11.76
C GLU A 175 -16.18 -14.51 11.98
N LYS A 176 -16.06 -13.51 12.85
CA LYS A 176 -17.05 -12.46 13.08
C LYS A 176 -16.56 -11.20 12.36
N PRO A 177 -17.27 -10.73 11.32
CA PRO A 177 -16.79 -9.61 10.53
C PRO A 177 -16.68 -8.34 11.35
N CYS A 178 -15.75 -7.47 10.97
CA CYS A 178 -15.64 -6.13 11.51
C CYS A 178 -16.96 -5.38 11.32
N SER A 179 -17.59 -5.02 12.42
CA SER A 179 -18.88 -4.30 12.47
C SER A 179 -18.71 -2.87 12.97
N ARG A 180 -17.47 -2.46 13.27
CA ARG A 180 -17.12 -1.15 13.81
C ARG A 180 -16.72 -0.20 12.70
N TYR A 181 -17.21 1.03 12.78
CA TYR A 181 -16.97 2.09 11.80
C TYR A 181 -16.53 3.33 12.58
N TYR A 182 -15.23 3.44 12.83
CA TYR A 182 -14.68 4.53 13.60
C TYR A 182 -14.65 5.81 12.78
N TYR A 183 -15.30 6.86 13.29
CA TYR A 183 -15.29 8.18 12.67
C TYR A 183 -15.76 8.17 11.20
N THR A 184 -16.73 7.32 10.89
CA THR A 184 -17.40 7.31 9.59
C THR A 184 -18.83 6.81 9.73
N GLU A 185 -19.79 7.58 9.20
CA GLU A 185 -21.20 7.20 9.16
C GLU A 185 -21.54 6.34 7.93
N PHE A 186 -20.64 6.28 6.94
CA PHE A 186 -20.85 5.62 5.65
C PHE A 186 -20.38 4.17 5.70
N LYS A 187 -21.28 3.26 5.32
CA LYS A 187 -21.07 1.81 5.34
C LYS A 187 -20.60 1.31 3.98
N ILE A 188 -20.18 0.05 3.92
CA ILE A 188 -19.72 -0.61 2.69
C ILE A 188 -20.66 -0.37 1.50
N GLN A 189 -21.98 -0.42 1.73
CA GLN A 189 -22.97 -0.21 0.66
C GLN A 189 -22.96 1.21 0.11
N ASP A 190 -22.72 2.22 0.94
CA ASP A 190 -22.65 3.62 0.51
C ASP A 190 -21.46 3.84 -0.41
N TRP A 191 -20.30 3.26 -0.04
CA TRP A 191 -19.09 3.25 -0.88
C TRP A 191 -19.34 2.58 -2.23
N GLU A 192 -19.92 1.38 -2.23
CA GLU A 192 -20.25 0.65 -3.47
C GLU A 192 -21.19 1.47 -4.37
N ASN A 193 -22.28 1.98 -3.80
CA ASN A 193 -23.27 2.77 -4.55
C ASN A 193 -22.63 4.02 -5.15
N ARG A 194 -21.83 4.75 -4.39
CA ARG A 194 -21.22 6.01 -4.86
C ARG A 194 -20.15 5.76 -5.92
N LEU A 195 -19.34 4.71 -5.79
CA LEU A 195 -18.31 4.39 -6.77
C LEU A 195 -18.91 3.90 -8.10
N LEU A 196 -20.00 3.14 -8.06
CA LEU A 196 -20.71 2.69 -9.26
C LEU A 196 -21.36 3.82 -10.06
N GLN A 197 -21.55 5.00 -9.45
CA GLN A 197 -22.08 6.19 -10.15
C GLN A 197 -21.03 6.87 -11.05
N PHE A 198 -19.73 6.62 -10.85
CA PHE A 198 -18.70 7.15 -11.74
C PHE A 198 -18.72 6.40 -13.08
N SER A 199 -18.86 7.16 -14.16
CA SER A 199 -18.84 6.68 -15.54
C SER A 199 -17.65 7.25 -16.31
N ALA A 200 -17.26 6.54 -17.36
CA ALA A 200 -16.32 7.00 -18.38
C ALA A 200 -17.08 7.16 -19.70
N SER A 201 -16.47 7.83 -20.68
CA SER A 201 -17.07 8.02 -22.03
C SER A 201 -17.56 6.72 -22.66
N ASN A 202 -16.89 5.59 -22.36
CA ASN A 202 -17.17 4.28 -22.96
C ASN A 202 -17.86 3.29 -22.01
N GLY A 203 -18.41 3.73 -20.87
CA GLY A 203 -19.17 2.86 -19.96
C GLY A 203 -18.84 3.05 -18.48
N LYS A 204 -18.78 1.94 -17.72
CA LYS A 204 -18.48 1.98 -16.29
C LYS A 204 -17.01 2.33 -16.07
N LYS A 205 -16.72 3.26 -15.16
CA LYS A 205 -15.33 3.59 -14.78
C LYS A 205 -14.72 2.53 -13.87
N TYR A 206 -15.55 1.89 -13.03
CA TYR A 206 -15.12 0.96 -12.00
C TYR A 206 -15.83 -0.41 -12.06
N LEU A 207 -15.08 -1.44 -11.70
CA LEU A 207 -15.59 -2.75 -11.25
C LEU A 207 -15.40 -2.81 -9.73
N VAL A 208 -16.49 -2.74 -8.98
CA VAL A 208 -16.45 -2.68 -7.52
C VAL A 208 -16.80 -4.06 -6.94
N GLU A 209 -15.97 -4.54 -6.01
CA GLU A 209 -16.16 -5.81 -5.32
C GLU A 209 -15.99 -5.64 -3.81
N LYS A 210 -16.80 -6.35 -3.02
CA LYS A 210 -16.60 -6.49 -1.57
C LYS A 210 -15.66 -7.66 -1.36
N ILE A 211 -14.56 -7.45 -0.64
CA ILE A 211 -13.49 -8.44 -0.54
C ILE A 211 -13.06 -8.69 0.91
N PRO A 212 -12.74 -9.94 1.29
CA PRO A 212 -12.01 -10.24 2.52
C PRO A 212 -10.52 -9.89 2.37
N ILE A 213 -9.78 -9.83 3.47
CA ILE A 213 -8.32 -9.58 3.45
C ILE A 213 -7.59 -10.66 2.64
N SER A 214 -8.02 -11.92 2.68
CA SER A 214 -7.42 -13.02 1.92
C SER A 214 -7.47 -12.81 0.41
N SER A 215 -8.38 -11.96 -0.08
CA SER A 215 -8.54 -11.61 -1.49
C SER A 215 -7.86 -10.29 -1.86
N VAL A 216 -7.18 -9.62 -0.93
CA VAL A 216 -6.32 -8.46 -1.23
C VAL A 216 -5.22 -8.93 -2.19
N GLY A 217 -5.11 -8.28 -3.34
CA GLY A 217 -4.16 -8.67 -4.40
C GLY A 217 -3.88 -7.54 -5.38
N ASN A 218 -2.87 -7.74 -6.23
CA ASN A 218 -2.37 -6.72 -7.16
C ASN A 218 -3.30 -6.44 -8.35
N GLU A 219 -4.36 -7.23 -8.51
CA GLU A 219 -5.39 -7.00 -9.52
C GLU A 219 -6.28 -5.78 -9.25
N TYR A 220 -6.37 -5.35 -7.99
CA TYR A 220 -7.16 -4.18 -7.56
C TYR A 220 -6.34 -2.91 -7.68
N ALA A 221 -6.83 -1.92 -8.43
CA ALA A 221 -6.25 -0.58 -8.50
C ALA A 221 -6.31 0.12 -7.14
N VAL A 222 -7.48 0.00 -6.49
CA VAL A 222 -7.77 0.62 -5.20
C VAL A 222 -8.37 -0.43 -4.27
N ILE A 223 -7.96 -0.40 -2.99
CA ILE A 223 -8.63 -1.09 -1.90
C ILE A 223 -9.06 -0.04 -0.89
N ILE A 224 -10.28 -0.15 -0.38
CA ILE A 224 -10.84 0.78 0.60
C ILE A 224 -11.04 0.06 1.92
N ASN A 225 -10.47 0.59 2.99
CA ASN A 225 -10.84 0.29 4.36
C ASN A 225 -11.98 1.24 4.80
N PRO A 226 -13.25 0.79 4.76
CA PRO A 226 -14.39 1.65 5.09
C PRO A 226 -14.61 1.81 6.60
N PHE A 227 -13.82 1.12 7.44
CA PHE A 227 -14.06 1.03 8.87
C PHE A 227 -13.36 2.13 9.70
N GLY A 228 -12.63 3.04 9.04
CA GLY A 228 -11.90 4.12 9.69
C GLY A 228 -10.61 3.64 10.34
N GLU A 229 -10.51 3.75 11.67
CA GLU A 229 -9.28 3.39 12.41
C GLU A 229 -9.08 1.89 12.61
N VAL A 230 -10.11 1.08 12.34
CA VAL A 230 -10.10 -0.36 12.56
C VAL A 230 -9.98 -1.14 11.26
N TYR A 231 -9.41 -2.34 11.33
CA TYR A 231 -9.34 -3.29 10.22
C TYR A 231 -9.51 -4.72 10.78
N PRO A 232 -10.03 -5.68 9.99
CA PRO A 232 -10.14 -7.07 10.43
C PRO A 232 -8.76 -7.72 10.54
N GLU A 233 -8.52 -8.46 11.63
CA GLU A 233 -7.27 -9.16 11.90
C GLU A 233 -7.57 -10.49 12.59
N ARG A 234 -6.86 -11.55 12.18
CA ARG A 234 -7.02 -12.90 12.74
C ARG A 234 -5.91 -13.26 13.71
N ASP A 235 -4.75 -12.61 13.60
CA ASP A 235 -3.62 -12.78 14.50
C ASP A 235 -2.98 -11.43 14.77
N ILE A 236 -3.34 -10.81 15.90
CA ILE A 236 -2.85 -9.49 16.30
C ILE A 236 -1.33 -9.47 16.50
N LYS A 237 -0.73 -10.60 16.90
CA LYS A 237 0.72 -10.69 17.15
C LYS A 237 1.49 -10.76 15.84
N GLN A 238 1.04 -11.61 14.93
CA GLN A 238 1.66 -11.79 13.60
C GLN A 238 1.25 -10.71 12.60
N ARG A 239 0.17 -9.97 12.88
CA ARG A 239 -0.34 -8.87 12.07
C ARG A 239 -0.60 -9.29 10.64
N PHE A 240 -1.22 -10.46 10.47
CA PHE A 240 -1.39 -11.09 9.17
C PHE A 240 -2.11 -10.14 8.19
N ALA A 241 -3.22 -9.56 8.62
CA ALA A 241 -4.01 -8.69 7.76
C ALA A 241 -3.33 -7.35 7.49
N PHE A 242 -2.71 -6.75 8.51
CA PHE A 242 -1.95 -5.52 8.34
C PHE A 242 -0.77 -5.71 7.37
N ASN A 243 0.01 -6.78 7.54
CA ASN A 243 1.14 -7.07 6.65
C ASN A 243 0.66 -7.26 5.21
N ARG A 244 -0.48 -7.94 5.01
CA ARG A 244 -1.06 -8.10 3.67
C ARG A 244 -1.44 -6.76 3.03
N LEU A 245 -2.04 -5.85 3.80
CA LEU A 245 -2.41 -4.51 3.33
C LEU A 245 -1.18 -3.62 3.07
N LYS A 246 -0.18 -3.70 3.94
CA LYS A 246 1.11 -3.02 3.78
C LYS A 246 1.83 -3.48 2.52
N GLU A 247 1.94 -4.79 2.31
CA GLU A 247 2.50 -5.39 1.09
C GLU A 247 1.76 -4.92 -0.16
N TYR A 248 0.42 -4.87 -0.12
CA TYR A 248 -0.37 -4.35 -1.24
C TYR A 248 -0.02 -2.90 -1.59
N ILE A 249 0.15 -2.03 -0.59
CA ILE A 249 0.60 -0.65 -0.83
C ILE A 249 2.02 -0.65 -1.42
N GLU A 250 2.95 -1.36 -0.78
CA GLU A 250 4.35 -1.42 -1.22
C GLU A 250 4.48 -2.00 -2.63
N ASP A 251 3.56 -2.90 -3.02
CA ASP A 251 3.44 -3.47 -4.35
C ASP A 251 2.79 -2.52 -5.38
N GLY A 252 2.48 -1.26 -5.06
CA GLY A 252 1.87 -0.35 -6.05
C GLY A 252 0.35 -0.36 -6.05
N GLY A 253 -0.26 -0.86 -4.99
CA GLY A 253 -1.67 -0.63 -4.69
C GLY A 253 -1.94 0.76 -4.14
N VAL A 254 -3.16 1.25 -4.35
CA VAL A 254 -3.69 2.39 -3.60
C VAL A 254 -4.60 1.84 -2.51
N LEU A 255 -4.24 2.03 -1.24
CA LEU A 255 -5.10 1.72 -0.11
C LEU A 255 -5.72 3.01 0.40
N VAL A 256 -7.02 3.02 0.64
CA VAL A 256 -7.73 4.18 1.20
C VAL A 256 -8.14 3.85 2.63
N ASN A 257 -7.69 4.64 3.58
CA ASN A 257 -8.18 4.61 4.95
C ASN A 257 -9.11 5.80 5.18
N VAL A 258 -10.41 5.54 5.35
CA VAL A 258 -11.48 6.54 5.22
C VAL A 258 -11.50 7.59 6.33
N ALA A 259 -11.06 7.24 7.55
CA ALA A 259 -11.18 8.12 8.70
C ALA A 259 -10.13 7.83 9.77
N GLY A 260 -9.77 8.86 10.53
CA GLY A 260 -8.99 8.76 11.76
C GLY A 260 -7.55 8.28 11.57
N PHE A 261 -7.01 7.66 12.60
CA PHE A 261 -5.67 7.07 12.67
C PHE A 261 -5.64 5.68 12.00
N PRO A 262 -4.97 5.51 10.83
CA PRO A 262 -4.97 4.22 10.14
C PRO A 262 -4.42 3.09 11.01
N PHE A 263 -5.09 1.94 11.00
CA PHE A 263 -4.67 0.73 11.69
C PHE A 263 -4.43 0.87 13.21
N PHE A 264 -5.10 1.80 13.88
CA PHE A 264 -4.96 1.97 15.33
C PHE A 264 -5.57 0.78 16.09
N TYR A 265 -6.71 0.28 15.62
CA TYR A 265 -7.39 -0.88 16.18
C TYR A 265 -7.34 -2.07 15.22
N ALA A 266 -7.13 -3.27 15.74
CA ALA A 266 -7.39 -4.52 15.04
C ALA A 266 -8.71 -5.08 15.56
N TRP A 267 -9.61 -5.47 14.66
CA TRP A 267 -10.78 -6.26 15.00
C TRP A 267 -10.40 -7.74 14.97
N ASP A 268 -10.24 -8.34 16.15
CA ASP A 268 -10.01 -9.78 16.31
C ASP A 268 -11.25 -10.53 15.81
N VAL A 269 -11.16 -11.12 14.61
CA VAL A 269 -12.31 -11.75 13.96
C VAL A 269 -12.83 -12.97 14.74
N PHE A 270 -12.03 -13.63 15.56
CA PHE A 270 -12.52 -14.78 16.33
C PHE A 270 -13.22 -14.34 17.62
N LYS A 271 -12.70 -13.30 18.28
CA LYS A 271 -13.33 -12.72 19.47
C LYS A 271 -14.55 -11.88 19.11
N GLY A 272 -14.53 -11.21 17.95
CA GLY A 272 -15.51 -10.19 17.58
C GLY A 272 -15.35 -8.95 18.45
N ALA A 273 -14.11 -8.55 18.70
CA ALA A 273 -13.76 -7.44 19.56
C ALA A 273 -12.56 -6.68 18.99
N GLU A 274 -12.52 -5.38 19.21
CA GLU A 274 -11.39 -4.54 18.83
C GLU A 274 -10.30 -4.54 19.91
N GLU A 275 -9.05 -4.48 19.47
CA GLU A 275 -7.87 -4.34 20.34
C GLU A 275 -6.94 -3.27 19.77
N PRO A 276 -6.41 -2.35 20.59
CA PRO A 276 -5.43 -1.36 20.12
C PRO A 276 -4.10 -2.04 19.78
N VAL A 277 -3.62 -1.82 18.55
CA VAL A 277 -2.37 -2.40 18.03
C VAL A 277 -1.23 -1.40 18.20
N ILE A 278 -0.73 -1.36 19.43
CA ILE A 278 0.37 -0.48 19.85
C ILE A 278 1.36 -1.31 20.63
N ASP A 279 2.63 -1.29 20.22
CA ASP A 279 3.67 -2.09 20.88
C ASP A 279 4.15 -1.46 22.18
N GLU A 280 4.12 -0.13 22.25
CA GLU A 280 4.58 0.63 23.40
C GLU A 280 3.40 0.97 24.31
N LYS A 281 3.17 0.10 25.29
CA LYS A 281 2.16 0.27 26.34
C LYS A 281 2.84 0.54 27.68
N THR A 282 2.53 1.67 28.31
CA THR A 282 3.05 1.99 29.65
C THR A 282 1.93 1.86 30.66
N LEU A 283 2.11 1.04 31.70
CA LEU A 283 1.17 0.98 32.82
C LEU A 283 1.53 2.07 33.82
N VAL A 284 0.60 3.00 34.05
CA VAL A 284 0.75 4.02 35.09
C VAL A 284 -0.30 3.81 36.18
N PRO A 285 0.06 3.99 37.47
CA PRO A 285 -0.91 3.98 38.54
C PRO A 285 -1.99 5.04 38.30
N GLN A 286 -3.26 4.64 38.30
CA GLN A 286 -4.39 5.58 38.22
C GLN A 286 -4.55 6.36 39.52
N SER A 287 -4.32 5.68 40.64
CA SER A 287 -4.34 6.26 41.97
C SER A 287 -3.34 5.55 42.87
N VAL A 288 -2.64 6.35 43.66
CA VAL A 288 -1.63 5.91 44.63
C VAL A 288 -2.07 6.40 46.00
N ARG A 289 -2.14 5.50 46.98
CA ARG A 289 -2.37 5.83 48.40
C ARG A 289 -1.15 5.41 49.20
N VAL A 290 -0.71 6.26 50.13
CA VAL A 290 0.38 5.94 51.06
C VAL A 290 -0.21 5.83 52.47
N GLU A 291 0.06 4.73 53.17
CA GLU A 291 -0.30 4.57 54.58
C GLU A 291 0.91 4.10 55.38
N GLY A 292 1.48 4.99 56.20
CA GLY A 292 2.77 4.78 56.85
C GLY A 292 3.88 4.62 55.80
N GLU A 293 4.64 3.54 55.90
CA GLU A 293 5.71 3.19 54.95
C GLU A 293 5.22 2.37 53.74
N LYS A 294 3.90 2.11 53.63
CA LYS A 294 3.33 1.28 52.58
C LYS A 294 2.71 2.11 51.46
N LEU A 295 2.97 1.71 50.22
CA LEU A 295 2.39 2.27 49.01
C LEU A 295 1.35 1.30 48.43
N TYR A 296 0.13 1.78 48.22
CA TYR A 296 -1.00 1.02 47.68
C TYR A 296 -1.39 1.61 46.32
N ILE A 297 -1.45 0.75 45.30
CA ILE A 297 -1.94 1.10 43.97
C ILE A 297 -3.25 0.33 43.78
N SER A 298 -4.37 1.04 43.72
CA SER A 298 -5.69 0.41 43.56
C SER A 298 -5.99 0.01 42.12
N ARG A 299 -5.43 0.71 41.14
CA ARG A 299 -5.64 0.45 39.72
C ARG A 299 -4.49 1.00 38.87
N PHE A 300 -4.17 0.29 37.79
CA PHE A 300 -3.34 0.80 36.71
C PHE A 300 -4.21 1.22 35.53
N ILE A 301 -3.79 2.26 34.83
CA ILE A 301 -4.28 2.60 33.49
C ILE A 301 -3.14 2.37 32.49
N THR A 302 -3.51 1.94 31.29
CA THR A 302 -2.57 1.75 30.19
C THR A 302 -2.50 3.03 29.38
N LEU A 303 -1.34 3.68 29.37
CA LEU A 303 -1.01 4.73 28.42
C LEU A 303 -0.49 4.08 27.15
N LEU A 304 -1.05 4.50 26.03
CA LEU A 304 -0.68 4.04 24.71
C LEU A 304 0.26 5.09 24.09
N ASN A 305 1.49 4.71 23.77
CA ASN A 305 2.38 5.62 23.07
C ASN A 305 2.04 5.60 21.58
N PHE A 306 1.61 6.75 21.04
CA PHE A 306 1.28 6.89 19.62
C PHE A 306 2.46 6.58 18.69
N ALA A 307 3.70 6.79 19.14
CA ALA A 307 4.90 6.40 18.40
C ALA A 307 5.01 4.87 18.19
N GLY A 308 4.40 4.08 19.10
CA GLY A 308 4.33 2.62 19.01
C GLY A 308 3.19 2.09 18.13
N SER A 309 2.42 2.96 17.49
CA SER A 309 1.36 2.58 16.56
C SER A 309 1.91 2.09 15.22
N LEU A 310 1.12 1.29 14.51
CA LEU A 310 1.48 0.79 13.17
C LEU A 310 1.65 1.92 12.15
N SER A 311 0.78 2.93 12.17
CA SER A 311 0.93 4.07 11.25
C SER A 311 2.25 4.81 11.45
N TRP A 312 2.67 5.04 12.70
CA TRP A 312 3.94 5.71 12.95
C TRP A 312 5.12 4.80 12.61
N ARG A 313 5.21 3.62 13.24
CA ARG A 313 6.42 2.80 13.15
C ARG A 313 6.60 2.19 11.76
N ASP A 314 5.55 1.57 11.23
CA ASP A 314 5.63 0.79 10.00
C ASP A 314 5.39 1.63 8.76
N LEU A 315 4.59 2.68 8.89
CA LEU A 315 4.22 3.54 7.78
C LEU A 315 4.80 4.94 7.89
N GLY A 316 5.52 5.33 8.94
CA GLY A 316 6.13 6.66 9.08
C GLY A 316 5.14 7.82 8.97
N ILE A 317 3.88 7.59 9.35
CA ILE A 317 2.79 8.57 9.28
C ILE A 317 2.58 9.18 10.65
N VAL A 318 2.59 10.51 10.67
CA VAL A 318 2.29 11.28 11.86
C VAL A 318 1.00 12.06 11.67
N THR A 319 0.07 11.89 12.60
CA THR A 319 -1.23 12.55 12.56
C THR A 319 -1.39 13.54 13.71
N THR A 320 -2.40 14.40 13.60
CA THR A 320 -2.84 15.23 14.72
C THR A 320 -3.30 14.35 15.88
N SER A 321 -3.07 14.82 17.10
CA SER A 321 -3.55 14.17 18.33
C SER A 321 -4.46 15.11 19.11
N ASP A 322 -5.08 14.61 20.17
CA ASP A 322 -5.87 15.46 21.07
C ASP A 322 -4.92 16.32 21.90
N THR A 323 -5.23 17.60 21.98
CA THR A 323 -4.51 18.59 22.78
C THR A 323 -5.49 19.25 23.76
N PRO A 324 -4.99 19.96 24.79
CA PRO A 324 -5.88 20.76 25.66
C PRO A 324 -6.73 21.78 24.89
N GLN A 325 -6.26 22.25 23.73
CA GLN A 325 -6.95 23.22 22.88
C GLN A 325 -7.99 22.57 21.97
N MET A 326 -7.70 21.37 21.46
CA MET A 326 -8.52 20.67 20.47
C MET A 326 -8.54 19.17 20.75
N SER A 327 -9.73 18.65 21.06
CA SER A 327 -9.93 17.21 21.29
C SER A 327 -11.05 16.69 20.40
N GLY A 328 -10.88 15.47 19.88
CA GLY A 328 -11.87 14.85 19.00
C GLY A 328 -11.97 15.52 17.62
N PRO A 329 -13.07 15.25 16.88
CA PRO A 329 -13.30 15.88 15.58
C PRO A 329 -13.59 17.38 15.71
N ASN A 330 -12.88 18.20 14.93
CA ASN A 330 -13.00 19.65 14.96
C ASN A 330 -13.37 20.20 13.59
N GLN A 331 -14.33 21.13 13.52
CA GLN A 331 -14.72 21.72 12.26
C GLN A 331 -13.72 22.78 11.83
N LEU A 332 -13.05 22.57 10.69
CA LEU A 332 -12.04 23.48 10.15
C LEU A 332 -12.40 23.90 8.72
N ASP A 333 -12.06 25.13 8.36
CA ASP A 333 -12.04 25.57 6.97
C ASP A 333 -10.89 24.88 6.22
N VAL A 334 -11.19 24.42 5.01
CA VAL A 334 -10.22 23.75 4.13
C VAL A 334 -9.87 24.60 2.93
N TYR A 335 -8.70 24.33 2.36
CA TYR A 335 -8.21 24.93 1.13
C TYR A 335 -7.33 23.94 0.36
N GLN A 336 -7.00 24.30 -0.87
CA GLN A 336 -6.01 23.62 -1.71
C GLN A 336 -5.07 24.64 -2.34
N GLU A 337 -3.79 24.29 -2.44
CA GLU A 337 -2.84 25.01 -3.28
C GLU A 337 -3.01 24.61 -4.76
N LYS A 338 -2.36 25.32 -5.67
CA LYS A 338 -2.51 25.06 -7.11
C LYS A 338 -1.99 23.67 -7.48
N GLU A 339 -0.91 23.25 -6.85
CA GLU A 339 -0.27 21.96 -7.02
C GLU A 339 -1.19 20.82 -6.57
N ASP A 340 -1.96 21.00 -5.48
CA ASP A 340 -2.93 20.00 -5.02
C ASP A 340 -4.08 19.86 -6.04
N GLN A 341 -4.55 20.99 -6.58
CA GLN A 341 -5.59 21.03 -7.62
C GLN A 341 -5.11 20.43 -8.94
N ASP A 342 -3.82 20.51 -9.27
CA ASP A 342 -3.28 19.89 -10.48
C ASP A 342 -3.29 18.35 -10.40
N ILE A 343 -3.39 17.78 -9.19
CA ILE A 343 -3.49 16.32 -8.97
C ILE A 343 -4.96 15.88 -9.02
N ILE A 344 -5.84 16.52 -8.23
CA ILE A 344 -7.21 16.04 -8.03
C ILE A 344 -8.28 17.10 -8.30
N GLY A 345 -7.96 18.18 -9.00
CA GLY A 345 -8.86 19.32 -9.20
C GLY A 345 -9.24 20.02 -7.89
N ASP A 346 -10.11 21.03 -8.00
CA ASP A 346 -10.71 21.65 -6.81
C ASP A 346 -11.77 20.73 -6.22
N ILE A 347 -11.57 20.38 -4.95
CA ILE A 347 -12.48 19.61 -4.11
C ILE A 347 -12.96 20.41 -2.88
N THR A 348 -12.47 21.63 -2.69
CA THR A 348 -12.67 22.45 -1.48
C THR A 348 -14.15 22.61 -1.16
N ASN A 349 -14.96 22.93 -2.17
CA ASN A 349 -16.39 23.21 -2.04
C ASN A 349 -17.31 22.02 -2.34
N LEU A 350 -16.75 20.80 -2.53
CA LEU A 350 -17.58 19.62 -2.84
C LEU A 350 -18.56 19.30 -1.70
N GLY A 351 -19.79 18.97 -2.07
CA GLY A 351 -20.90 18.80 -1.13
C GLY A 351 -21.42 20.10 -0.52
N GLY A 352 -21.11 21.26 -1.11
CA GLY A 352 -21.73 22.54 -0.76
C GLY A 352 -21.12 23.28 0.43
N GLN A 353 -20.00 22.82 0.97
CA GLN A 353 -19.30 23.48 2.08
C GLN A 353 -17.78 23.35 1.95
N ASN A 354 -17.07 24.38 2.43
CA ASN A 354 -15.61 24.47 2.51
C ASN A 354 -15.07 24.07 3.90
N LYS A 355 -15.87 23.38 4.70
CA LYS A 355 -15.51 22.91 6.05
C LYS A 355 -15.55 21.41 6.12
N VAL A 356 -14.68 20.84 6.94
CA VAL A 356 -14.65 19.41 7.27
C VAL A 356 -14.50 19.22 8.77
N PHE A 357 -14.98 18.10 9.30
CA PHE A 357 -14.66 17.66 10.66
C PHE A 357 -13.27 17.00 10.67
N GLU A 358 -12.20 17.79 10.75
CA GLU A 358 -10.84 17.27 10.86
C GLU A 358 -10.69 16.36 12.08
N PHE A 359 -10.07 15.21 11.87
CA PHE A 359 -9.80 14.24 12.92
C PHE A 359 -8.62 13.34 12.53
N ARG A 360 -7.51 13.48 13.25
CA ARG A 360 -6.25 12.74 12.98
C ARG A 360 -5.70 13.02 11.57
N ALA A 361 -5.77 14.27 11.10
CA ALA A 361 -5.13 14.70 9.85
C ALA A 361 -3.62 14.47 9.85
N VAL A 362 -3.07 14.20 8.66
CA VAL A 362 -1.62 14.03 8.49
C VAL A 362 -0.92 15.35 8.76
N ARG A 363 0.18 15.32 9.51
CA ARG A 363 1.00 16.50 9.84
C ARG A 363 2.09 16.72 8.80
N ARG A 364 2.13 17.93 8.23
CA ARG A 364 3.06 18.34 7.17
C ARG A 364 4.54 18.12 7.53
N ASP A 365 4.96 18.65 8.67
CA ASP A 365 6.39 18.75 9.00
C ASP A 365 7.00 17.43 9.49
N GLU A 366 6.17 16.44 9.80
CA GLU A 366 6.62 15.18 10.43
C GLU A 366 6.41 13.95 9.54
N THR A 367 5.49 13.99 8.58
CA THR A 367 5.26 12.87 7.66
C THR A 367 6.05 13.05 6.36
N LYS A 368 7.08 12.23 6.18
CA LYS A 368 7.86 12.21 4.93
C LYS A 368 7.02 11.68 3.76
N ASP A 369 7.24 12.26 2.59
CA ASP A 369 6.61 11.86 1.32
C ASP A 369 5.07 11.96 1.33
N ALA A 370 4.52 12.84 2.16
CA ALA A 370 3.11 13.18 2.14
C ALA A 370 2.80 14.13 0.97
N VAL A 371 1.88 13.73 0.11
CA VAL A 371 1.31 14.57 -0.96
C VAL A 371 -0.02 15.11 -0.44
N PRO A 372 -0.12 16.42 -0.15
CA PRO A 372 -1.37 17.03 0.29
C PRO A 372 -2.39 17.01 -0.85
N LEU A 373 -3.64 16.65 -0.52
CA LEU A 373 -4.77 16.67 -1.44
C LEU A 373 -5.87 17.61 -0.96
N LEU A 374 -5.98 17.79 0.36
CA LEU A 374 -6.80 18.80 1.01
C LEU A 374 -6.05 19.32 2.24
N ARG A 375 -6.06 20.63 2.47
CA ARG A 375 -5.32 21.28 3.56
C ARG A 375 -6.27 21.96 4.54
N ALA A 376 -5.83 22.09 5.78
CA ALA A 376 -6.45 22.90 6.82
C ALA A 376 -5.36 23.51 7.72
N LYS A 377 -5.72 24.53 8.50
CA LYS A 377 -4.84 25.09 9.55
C LYS A 377 -5.44 24.82 10.93
N ARG A 378 -4.62 24.24 11.80
CA ARG A 378 -4.90 24.10 13.23
C ARG A 378 -4.05 25.07 14.06
N PRO A 379 -4.59 25.64 15.15
CA PRO A 379 -3.81 26.50 16.05
C PRO A 379 -2.64 25.79 16.74
N ASP A 380 -2.75 24.48 17.02
CA ASP A 380 -1.77 23.71 17.79
C ASP A 380 -0.73 22.98 16.93
N PHE A 381 -1.08 22.60 15.70
CA PHE A 381 -0.18 21.87 14.79
C PHE A 381 0.19 22.62 13.51
N GLY A 382 -0.34 23.82 13.26
CA GLY A 382 -0.10 24.55 12.03
C GLY A 382 -0.86 23.93 10.84
N GLU A 383 -0.18 23.78 9.71
CA GLU A 383 -0.80 23.18 8.51
C GLU A 383 -0.91 21.65 8.65
N VAL A 384 -2.10 21.13 8.37
CA VAL A 384 -2.42 19.70 8.41
C VAL A 384 -3.18 19.30 7.15
N TYR A 385 -3.19 18.01 6.84
CA TYR A 385 -3.80 17.47 5.63
C TYR A 385 -4.99 16.56 5.95
N PRO A 386 -6.23 17.07 5.95
CA PRO A 386 -7.42 16.24 6.08
C PRO A 386 -7.53 15.14 5.02
N ILE A 387 -6.95 15.33 3.84
CA ILE A 387 -6.77 14.27 2.85
C ILE A 387 -5.35 14.33 2.31
N ALA A 388 -4.62 13.22 2.39
CA ALA A 388 -3.24 13.11 1.89
C ALA A 388 -2.99 11.74 1.24
N ALA A 389 -2.09 11.71 0.26
CA ALA A 389 -1.51 10.46 -0.25
C ALA A 389 -0.10 10.28 0.31
N ILE A 390 0.18 9.15 0.95
CA ILE A 390 1.50 8.83 1.50
C ILE A 390 2.16 7.79 0.61
N LYS A 391 3.28 8.15 -0.02
CA LYS A 391 4.01 7.22 -0.89
C LYS A 391 4.72 6.15 -0.07
N ARG A 392 4.47 4.88 -0.40
CA ARG A 392 5.12 3.72 0.23
C ARG A 392 5.41 2.65 -0.81
N GLY A 393 6.68 2.28 -0.94
CA GLY A 393 7.15 1.41 -2.02
C GLY A 393 6.74 1.97 -3.39
N PHE A 394 6.02 1.17 -4.17
CA PHE A 394 5.49 1.56 -5.47
C PHE A 394 4.09 2.19 -5.42
N GLY A 395 3.42 2.18 -4.26
CA GLY A 395 2.02 2.60 -4.14
C GLY A 395 1.78 3.73 -3.16
N TYR A 396 0.52 3.86 -2.77
CA TYR A 396 0.05 4.97 -1.94
C TYR A 396 -0.94 4.50 -0.88
N LEU A 397 -0.80 5.07 0.31
CA LEU A 397 -1.87 5.09 1.31
C LEU A 397 -2.57 6.45 1.24
N LEU A 398 -3.82 6.47 0.78
CA LEU A 398 -4.70 7.63 0.89
C LEU A 398 -5.30 7.66 2.29
N VAL A 399 -5.02 8.72 3.05
CA VAL A 399 -5.51 8.91 4.42
C VAL A 399 -6.59 9.99 4.43
N GLY A 400 -7.80 9.61 4.82
CA GLY A 400 -8.87 10.53 5.21
C GLY A 400 -8.74 10.89 6.68
N GLY A 401 -8.00 11.94 6.99
CA GLY A 401 -7.83 12.49 8.33
C GLY A 401 -9.02 13.35 8.79
N MET A 402 -10.23 12.83 8.60
CA MET A 402 -11.47 13.51 8.96
C MET A 402 -12.53 12.53 9.43
N TYR A 403 -13.44 13.01 10.28
CA TYR A 403 -14.68 12.31 10.59
C TYR A 403 -15.61 12.45 9.39
N THR A 404 -15.79 11.35 8.66
CA THR A 404 -16.68 11.27 7.49
C THR A 404 -18.14 11.21 7.97
N LYS A 405 -18.64 12.34 8.46
CA LYS A 405 -19.96 12.47 9.10
C LYS A 405 -21.05 12.89 8.14
N THR A 406 -20.74 13.79 7.19
CA THR A 406 -21.71 14.33 6.25
C THR A 406 -21.41 13.86 4.82
N SER A 407 -22.39 14.06 3.91
CA SER A 407 -22.20 13.78 2.49
C SER A 407 -21.08 14.60 1.88
N SER A 408 -20.73 15.76 2.44
CA SER A 408 -19.63 16.59 1.94
C SER A 408 -18.27 15.95 2.15
N GLU A 409 -17.96 15.42 3.35
CA GLU A 409 -16.69 14.72 3.58
C GLU A 409 -16.61 13.45 2.72
N PHE A 410 -17.72 12.71 2.62
CA PHE A 410 -17.79 11.50 1.80
C PHE A 410 -17.60 11.77 0.31
N GLU A 411 -18.20 12.84 -0.21
CA GLU A 411 -18.03 13.27 -1.60
C GLU A 411 -16.59 13.71 -1.87
N LYS A 412 -15.98 14.46 -0.95
CA LYS A 412 -14.56 14.86 -1.06
C LYS A 412 -13.65 13.63 -1.16
N LEU A 413 -13.85 12.58 -0.35
CA LEU A 413 -13.05 11.35 -0.43
C LEU A 413 -13.29 10.59 -1.73
N THR A 414 -14.55 10.37 -2.09
CA THR A 414 -14.87 9.55 -3.27
C THR A 414 -14.41 10.21 -4.57
N VAL A 415 -14.55 11.54 -4.69
CA VAL A 415 -14.00 12.29 -5.83
C VAL A 415 -12.47 12.36 -5.78
N THR A 416 -11.85 12.43 -4.59
CA THR A 416 -10.39 12.33 -4.47
C THR A 416 -9.90 11.00 -5.02
N ILE A 417 -10.49 9.87 -4.62
CA ILE A 417 -10.11 8.54 -5.12
C ILE A 417 -10.24 8.50 -6.64
N ASP A 418 -11.35 9.01 -7.18
CA ASP A 418 -11.63 9.01 -8.61
C ASP A 418 -10.56 9.76 -9.42
N ARG A 419 -10.31 11.01 -9.04
CA ARG A 419 -9.36 11.87 -9.74
C ARG A 419 -7.90 11.48 -9.48
N PHE A 420 -7.58 10.95 -8.30
CA PHE A 420 -6.24 10.43 -8.01
C PHE A 420 -5.92 9.19 -8.85
N CYS A 421 -6.92 8.33 -9.14
CA CYS A 421 -6.74 7.22 -10.08
C CYS A 421 -6.45 7.71 -11.50
N ASP A 422 -7.10 8.78 -11.94
CA ASP A 422 -6.83 9.39 -13.25
C ASP A 422 -5.42 9.98 -13.29
N TRP A 423 -5.02 10.73 -12.25
CA TRP A 423 -3.67 11.28 -12.12
C TRP A 423 -2.57 10.21 -12.13
N ILE A 424 -2.77 9.08 -11.42
CA ILE A 424 -1.83 7.94 -11.49
C ILE A 424 -1.77 7.41 -12.93
N PHE A 425 -2.91 7.19 -13.58
CA PHE A 425 -2.92 6.67 -14.95
C PHE A 425 -2.20 7.61 -15.94
N GLU A 426 -2.41 8.91 -15.80
CA GLU A 426 -1.79 9.95 -16.65
C GLU A 426 -0.29 10.11 -16.39
N SER A 427 0.13 10.07 -15.12
CA SER A 427 1.54 10.22 -14.73
C SER A 427 2.45 9.13 -15.30
N TYR A 428 1.87 7.98 -15.66
CA TYR A 428 2.58 6.86 -16.26
C TYR A 428 2.38 6.78 -17.78
N ASN A 429 1.52 7.61 -18.37
CA ASN A 429 1.16 7.46 -19.77
C ASN A 429 2.17 8.02 -20.75
#